data_AF-A0A139AUM3-F1
#
_entry.id   AF-A0A139AUM3-F1
#
_cell.length_a   1.000
_cell.length_b   1.000
_cell.length_c   1.000
_cell.angle_alpha   90.00
_cell.angle_beta   90.00
_cell.angle_gamma   90.00
#
_symmetry.space_group_name_H-M   'P 1'
#
loop_
_entity.id
_entity.type
_entity.pdbx_description
1 polymer ?
#
loop_
_entity_poly.entity_id
_entity_poly.type
_entity_poly.pdbx_seq_one_letter_code
_entity_poly.pdbx_strand_id
1 'polypeptide(L)'
;MARRRPPDQTMYGDRSSGASEEEGVRLRGRKNDKDDDDGLADLHSVETPRWRTAEFLVYYCFFIIIVPMMVKCAVELSLWNTPQYPRYEKLLSKGWIFGLKIDNSDHQYASFRNNILHLAGACAAHLALSTVVRRLPFPKHLDAPGPRSPRVVFNVAFSAVFLWVLYGTNCIRVYAELVANYAIARTCRASRRNPILTWALNLFLLYGNERWGAAPWATVSDSLAFLDNNRGMMPRWFITFNITQLRMISFNVDLFWSTQQSVHSLEETHLRTCRTCNLPRGIMCDRFRTEHPADPRDYNFVNYIAYTIYAPLFQAGPISSFNSWMSQIRSPPQLPLKSTVLYGVRFVGCYLLMELLLHTIYVQALSREKAWGGLSPFQMAMVGYWGLKYVWLKLLIIWRFFRLWALLDGVDTVENMHRCMSNNYSAQGFWRGWHRSYNRWLVRYLYVPLGGTSARYIGMPLVFAFVAFWHDRTMQLLAWSWLIVVFLVPEGVATWVFRDKKWRSQWWFRHLCACGGVINILMMMAANLVGFAVGVDGAREMVEKIFSGEGAVFLVVTFASLFAAVQVMFEIRNSEARRDNGTRY
;
A
#
# COMPACT_ATOMS: atom_id res chain seq x y z
N MET A 1 42.54 56.16 -36.45
CA MET A 1 43.19 56.26 -35.13
C MET A 1 42.57 55.23 -34.20
N ALA A 2 43.17 54.05 -34.14
CA ALA A 2 42.84 52.97 -33.20
C ALA A 2 43.72 53.08 -31.95
N ARG A 3 43.23 52.63 -30.78
CA ARG A 3 43.93 52.21 -29.55
C ARG A 3 42.82 51.85 -28.53
N ARG A 4 42.81 50.78 -27.72
CA ARG A 4 43.78 49.74 -27.34
C ARG A 4 43.04 48.58 -26.62
N ARG A 5 43.26 47.33 -27.04
CA ARG A 5 43.72 46.22 -26.14
C ARG A 5 45.26 46.33 -26.02
N PRO A 6 46.05 45.57 -25.22
CA PRO A 6 45.91 44.21 -24.65
C PRO A 6 46.57 44.13 -23.22
N PRO A 7 47.16 43.03 -22.66
CA PRO A 7 47.37 41.66 -23.18
C PRO A 7 47.21 40.46 -22.22
N ASP A 8 47.11 39.29 -22.85
CA ASP A 8 47.51 37.98 -22.30
C ASP A 8 49.03 37.94 -22.09
N GLN A 9 49.47 37.25 -21.03
CA GLN A 9 50.80 36.63 -20.98
C GLN A 9 50.74 35.21 -20.43
N THR A 10 51.63 34.43 -21.00
CA THR A 10 51.72 32.99 -21.14
C THR A 10 52.63 32.32 -20.10
N MET A 11 52.38 31.02 -19.89
CA MET A 11 53.35 29.91 -19.88
C MET A 11 54.21 29.55 -18.64
N TYR A 12 54.32 28.21 -18.52
CA TYR A 12 55.40 27.33 -18.03
C TYR A 12 55.40 26.85 -16.57
N GLY A 13 55.35 25.53 -16.42
CA GLY A 13 55.74 24.83 -15.19
C GLY A 13 55.26 23.37 -15.09
N ASP A 14 55.64 22.51 -16.04
CA ASP A 14 55.57 21.05 -15.88
C ASP A 14 56.83 20.55 -15.14
N ARG A 15 56.65 19.70 -14.11
CA ARG A 15 57.65 18.77 -13.55
C ARG A 15 57.01 17.83 -12.50
N SER A 16 56.60 16.67 -13.00
CA SER A 16 56.86 15.31 -12.50
C SER A 16 57.04 15.01 -10.99
N SER A 17 56.36 13.91 -10.61
CA SER A 17 56.73 12.84 -9.66
C SER A 17 56.40 13.05 -8.18
N GLY A 18 55.50 12.20 -7.70
CA GLY A 18 55.13 12.00 -6.31
C GLY A 18 54.05 10.93 -6.22
N ALA A 19 54.42 9.69 -6.53
CA ALA A 19 53.57 8.54 -6.34
C ALA A 19 53.24 8.39 -4.84
N SER A 20 51.95 8.37 -4.51
CA SER A 20 51.45 7.72 -3.30
C SER A 20 50.21 6.94 -3.70
N GLU A 21 50.32 5.63 -3.50
CA GLU A 21 49.26 4.64 -3.68
C GLU A 21 48.16 4.92 -2.66
N GLU A 22 47.00 5.39 -3.12
CA GLU A 22 45.74 5.19 -2.39
C GLU A 22 44.83 4.35 -3.28
N GLU A 23 44.49 3.17 -2.75
CA GLU A 23 43.64 2.15 -3.37
C GLU A 23 42.25 2.71 -3.71
N GLY A 24 42.13 3.28 -4.90
CA GLY A 24 40.85 3.57 -5.53
C GLY A 24 40.13 2.27 -5.89
N VAL A 25 39.21 1.85 -5.02
CA VAL A 25 38.20 0.84 -5.36
C VAL A 25 37.40 1.32 -6.57
N ARG A 26 37.81 0.86 -7.76
CA ARG A 26 37.09 1.07 -9.02
C ARG A 26 35.68 0.50 -8.88
N LEU A 27 34.71 1.37 -8.63
CA LEU A 27 33.30 1.09 -8.88
C LEU A 27 33.13 0.83 -10.37
N ARG A 28 33.17 -0.45 -10.77
CA ARG A 28 32.71 -0.90 -12.08
C ARG A 28 31.30 -0.36 -12.28
N GLY A 29 31.14 0.47 -13.31
CA GLY A 29 29.86 0.98 -13.78
C GLY A 29 28.89 -0.18 -13.96
N ARG A 30 27.95 -0.30 -13.01
CA ARG A 30 26.86 -1.26 -13.04
C ARG A 30 25.86 -0.71 -14.04
N LYS A 31 25.83 -1.29 -15.26
CA LYS A 31 24.67 -1.22 -16.14
C LYS A 31 23.48 -1.84 -15.39
N ASN A 32 22.72 -1.03 -14.68
CA ASN A 32 21.42 -1.39 -14.16
C ASN A 32 20.45 -0.22 -14.35
N ASP A 33 19.18 -0.59 -14.50
CA ASP A 33 18.00 0.24 -14.66
C ASP A 33 17.64 0.55 -16.13
N LYS A 34 17.45 -0.52 -16.90
CA LYS A 34 16.23 -0.60 -17.72
C LYS A 34 15.07 -0.64 -16.73
N ASP A 35 14.11 0.26 -16.90
CA ASP A 35 12.82 0.30 -16.19
C ASP A 35 12.41 -1.07 -15.61
N ASP A 36 12.41 -1.18 -14.27
CA ASP A 36 11.94 -2.34 -13.49
C ASP A 36 10.42 -2.60 -13.61
N ASP A 37 9.77 -2.04 -14.63
CA ASP A 37 8.36 -2.25 -14.94
C ASP A 37 8.15 -3.48 -15.87
N ASP A 38 9.15 -3.91 -16.65
CA ASP A 38 8.83 -4.69 -17.86
C ASP A 38 9.56 -6.05 -17.97
N GLY A 39 9.39 -6.93 -16.98
CA GLY A 39 9.60 -8.37 -17.19
C GLY A 39 8.39 -9.04 -17.87
N LEU A 40 7.20 -8.50 -17.61
CA LEU A 40 5.92 -8.96 -18.13
C LEU A 40 5.34 -8.04 -19.20
N ALA A 41 5.76 -6.77 -19.28
CA ALA A 41 5.18 -5.87 -20.27
C ALA A 41 5.66 -6.12 -21.71
N ASP A 42 6.79 -6.80 -21.89
CA ASP A 42 7.28 -7.19 -23.21
C ASP A 42 6.51 -8.38 -23.82
N LEU A 43 5.45 -8.88 -23.15
CA LEU A 43 4.45 -9.79 -23.76
C LEU A 43 3.40 -9.00 -24.56
N HIS A 44 3.39 -7.68 -24.40
CA HIS A 44 2.49 -6.76 -25.10
C HIS A 44 3.16 -6.33 -26.41
N SER A 45 3.20 -7.23 -27.39
CA SER A 45 3.29 -6.78 -28.78
C SER A 45 2.14 -5.78 -28.99
N VAL A 46 2.45 -4.62 -29.58
CA VAL A 46 1.45 -3.59 -29.91
C VAL A 46 0.61 -4.09 -31.10
N GLU A 47 -0.11 -5.18 -30.87
CA GLU A 47 -1.02 -5.79 -31.79
C GLU A 47 -2.35 -5.02 -31.81
N THR A 48 -3.06 -5.19 -32.92
CA THR A 48 -4.41 -4.67 -33.08
C THR A 48 -5.31 -5.12 -31.93
N PRO A 49 -6.26 -4.28 -31.48
CA PRO A 49 -7.14 -4.62 -30.37
C PRO A 49 -7.90 -5.92 -30.64
N ARG A 50 -7.87 -6.85 -29.68
CA ARG A 50 -8.51 -8.18 -29.79
C ARG A 50 -9.96 -8.20 -29.34
N TRP A 51 -10.48 -7.09 -28.82
CA TRP A 51 -11.84 -6.97 -28.26
C TRP A 51 -12.98 -7.43 -29.17
N ARG A 52 -12.77 -7.45 -30.50
CA ARG A 52 -13.78 -7.81 -31.51
C ARG A 52 -13.51 -9.17 -32.19
N THR A 53 -12.55 -9.94 -31.73
CA THR A 53 -12.27 -11.27 -32.32
C THR A 53 -13.30 -12.30 -31.86
N ALA A 54 -13.50 -13.35 -32.66
CA ALA A 54 -14.38 -14.47 -32.30
C ALA A 54 -13.97 -15.13 -30.97
N GLU A 55 -12.67 -15.20 -30.70
CA GLU A 55 -12.11 -15.66 -29.42
C GLU A 55 -12.65 -14.84 -28.23
N PHE A 56 -12.64 -13.51 -28.32
CA PHE A 56 -13.12 -12.64 -27.24
C PHE A 56 -14.64 -12.68 -27.10
N LEU A 57 -15.39 -12.92 -28.17
CA LEU A 57 -16.83 -13.16 -28.09
C LEU A 57 -17.13 -14.40 -27.23
N VAL A 58 -16.36 -15.48 -27.38
CA VAL A 58 -16.48 -16.66 -26.49
C VAL A 58 -16.18 -16.29 -25.05
N TYR A 59 -15.14 -15.50 -24.78
CA TYR A 59 -14.84 -15.05 -23.42
C TYR A 59 -15.96 -14.18 -22.83
N TYR A 60 -16.61 -13.33 -23.62
CA TYR A 60 -17.78 -12.57 -23.14
C TYR A 60 -18.95 -13.48 -22.76
N CYS A 61 -19.19 -14.58 -23.49
CA CYS A 61 -20.20 -15.57 -23.10
C CYS A 61 -19.91 -16.15 -21.71
N PHE A 62 -18.64 -16.46 -21.40
CA PHE A 62 -18.25 -16.86 -20.04
C PHE A 62 -18.61 -15.79 -19.01
N PHE A 63 -18.30 -14.51 -19.27
CA PHE A 63 -18.62 -13.44 -18.32
C PHE A 63 -20.14 -13.24 -18.13
N ILE A 64 -20.92 -13.27 -19.21
CA ILE A 64 -22.38 -13.07 -19.18
C ILE A 64 -23.09 -14.21 -18.44
N ILE A 65 -22.53 -15.41 -18.44
CA ILE A 65 -23.11 -16.56 -17.74
C ILE A 65 -22.56 -16.67 -16.32
N ILE A 66 -21.24 -16.74 -16.17
CA ILE A 66 -20.58 -17.08 -14.91
C ILE A 66 -20.70 -15.95 -13.88
N VAL A 67 -20.51 -14.68 -14.26
CA VAL A 67 -20.55 -13.58 -13.28
C VAL A 67 -21.94 -13.44 -12.65
N PRO A 68 -23.05 -13.45 -13.39
CA PRO A 68 -24.38 -13.48 -12.78
C PRO A 68 -24.62 -14.71 -11.91
N MET A 69 -24.14 -15.90 -12.31
CA MET A 69 -24.24 -17.10 -11.47
C MET A 69 -23.48 -16.96 -10.14
N MET A 70 -22.29 -16.37 -10.16
CA MET A 70 -21.49 -16.11 -8.95
C MET A 70 -22.19 -15.15 -7.99
N VAL A 71 -22.83 -14.09 -8.52
CA VAL A 71 -23.62 -13.14 -7.73
C VAL A 71 -24.87 -13.81 -7.18
N LYS A 72 -25.63 -14.50 -8.05
CA LYS A 72 -26.86 -15.22 -7.68
C LYS A 72 -26.60 -16.21 -6.55
N CYS A 73 -25.57 -17.04 -6.66
CA CYS A 73 -25.22 -18.01 -5.62
C CYS A 73 -24.95 -17.35 -4.26
N ALA A 74 -24.22 -16.23 -4.24
CA ALA A 74 -23.88 -15.54 -3.00
C ALA A 74 -25.09 -14.89 -2.33
N VAL A 75 -26.01 -14.35 -3.14
CA VAL A 75 -27.30 -13.83 -2.67
C VAL A 75 -28.19 -14.96 -2.16
N GLU A 76 -28.30 -16.06 -2.90
CA GLU A 76 -29.10 -17.23 -2.50
C GLU A 76 -28.65 -17.80 -1.15
N LEU A 77 -27.34 -17.92 -0.92
CA LEU A 77 -26.77 -18.35 0.36
C LEU A 77 -27.09 -17.41 1.54
N SER A 78 -27.52 -16.18 1.24
CA SER A 78 -27.84 -15.14 2.20
C SER A 78 -29.35 -15.01 2.46
N LEU A 79 -30.18 -15.81 1.77
CA LEU A 79 -31.63 -15.81 1.96
C LEU A 79 -32.03 -16.51 3.27
N TRP A 80 -33.10 -15.99 3.88
CA TRP A 80 -33.63 -16.47 5.16
C TRP A 80 -34.13 -17.92 5.14
N ASN A 81 -34.47 -18.44 3.96
CA ASN A 81 -34.97 -19.80 3.78
C ASN A 81 -33.86 -20.85 3.58
N THR A 82 -32.59 -20.46 3.66
CA THR A 82 -31.48 -21.41 3.55
C THR A 82 -31.22 -22.15 4.87
N PRO A 83 -30.79 -23.43 4.82
CA PRO A 83 -30.47 -24.19 6.04
C PRO A 83 -29.38 -23.55 6.91
N GLN A 84 -28.50 -22.75 6.31
CA GLN A 84 -27.38 -22.10 6.99
C GLN A 84 -27.80 -20.84 7.75
N TYR A 85 -28.85 -20.14 7.29
CA TYR A 85 -29.23 -18.82 7.79
C TYR A 85 -29.47 -18.76 9.32
N PRO A 86 -30.20 -19.70 9.95
CA PRO A 86 -30.43 -19.67 11.41
C PRO A 86 -29.13 -19.70 12.23
N ARG A 87 -28.03 -20.23 11.68
CA ARG A 87 -26.74 -20.31 12.40
C ARG A 87 -26.07 -18.95 12.55
N TYR A 88 -26.17 -18.10 11.53
CA TYR A 88 -25.47 -16.81 11.50
C TYR A 88 -26.40 -15.59 11.65
N GLU A 89 -27.72 -15.79 11.66
CA GLU A 89 -28.70 -14.73 11.83
C GLU A 89 -28.44 -13.84 13.06
N LYS A 90 -27.96 -14.43 14.16
CA LYS A 90 -27.62 -13.71 15.40
C LYS A 90 -26.53 -12.64 15.23
N LEU A 91 -25.72 -12.72 14.16
CA LEU A 91 -24.69 -11.74 13.83
C LEU A 91 -25.23 -10.60 12.95
N LEU A 92 -26.43 -10.77 12.39
CA LEU A 92 -27.06 -9.78 11.55
C LEU A 92 -27.84 -8.78 12.40
N SER A 93 -27.79 -7.52 11.99
CA SER A 93 -28.52 -6.43 12.66
C SER A 93 -29.57 -5.83 11.73
N LYS A 94 -30.45 -4.99 12.28
CA LYS A 94 -31.45 -4.27 11.48
C LYS A 94 -30.74 -3.36 10.47
N GLY A 95 -30.93 -3.65 9.18
CA GLY A 95 -30.41 -2.82 8.10
C GLY A 95 -31.34 -1.68 7.75
N TRP A 96 -30.90 -0.84 6.82
CA TRP A 96 -31.62 0.37 6.38
C TRP A 96 -32.07 0.32 4.92
N ILE A 97 -31.58 -0.65 4.15
CA ILE A 97 -31.93 -0.85 2.74
C ILE A 97 -33.09 -1.84 2.64
N PHE A 98 -34.25 -1.41 2.12
CA PHE A 98 -35.40 -2.26 1.74
C PHE A 98 -35.86 -3.28 2.82
N GLY A 99 -35.66 -2.96 4.11
CA GLY A 99 -36.00 -3.88 5.21
C GLY A 99 -35.07 -5.10 5.35
N LEU A 100 -34.00 -5.18 4.55
CA LEU A 100 -32.99 -6.23 4.66
C LEU A 100 -32.18 -6.07 5.95
N LYS A 101 -31.70 -7.19 6.49
CA LYS A 101 -30.70 -7.16 7.56
C LYS A 101 -29.33 -6.75 7.01
N ILE A 102 -28.44 -6.33 7.90
CA ILE A 102 -27.06 -5.97 7.56
C ILE A 102 -26.07 -6.84 8.31
N ASP A 103 -25.10 -7.39 7.57
CA ASP A 103 -23.93 -8.07 8.13
C ASP A 103 -22.87 -7.03 8.52
N ASN A 104 -22.84 -6.66 9.80
CA ASN A 104 -21.82 -5.76 10.36
C ASN A 104 -20.84 -6.54 11.27
N SER A 105 -20.59 -7.82 10.95
CA SER A 105 -19.88 -8.75 11.84
C SER A 105 -18.34 -8.58 11.84
N ASP A 106 -17.76 -7.93 10.82
CA ASP A 106 -16.33 -7.61 10.77
C ASP A 106 -16.02 -6.37 11.64
N HIS A 107 -15.31 -6.57 12.75
CA HIS A 107 -15.05 -5.51 13.73
C HIS A 107 -14.28 -4.30 13.15
N GLN A 108 -13.34 -4.51 12.23
CA GLN A 108 -12.52 -3.42 11.68
C GLN A 108 -13.36 -2.51 10.78
N TYR A 109 -14.15 -3.09 9.88
CA TYR A 109 -15.04 -2.32 9.02
C TYR A 109 -16.20 -1.73 9.82
N ALA A 110 -16.78 -2.47 10.76
CA ALA A 110 -17.84 -1.97 11.63
C ALA A 110 -17.38 -0.74 12.43
N SER A 111 -16.16 -0.76 12.99
CA SER A 111 -15.58 0.38 13.68
C SER A 111 -15.46 1.61 12.77
N PHE A 112 -14.98 1.44 11.54
CA PHE A 112 -14.89 2.54 10.56
C PHE A 112 -16.28 3.04 10.13
N ARG A 113 -17.17 2.12 9.74
CA ARG A 113 -18.52 2.41 9.25
C ARG A 113 -19.36 3.14 10.29
N ASN A 114 -19.37 2.66 11.53
CA ASN A 114 -20.16 3.24 12.61
C ASN A 114 -19.63 4.63 13.03
N ASN A 115 -18.36 4.91 12.79
CA ASN A 115 -17.72 6.19 13.12
C ASN A 115 -17.49 7.10 11.89
N ILE A 116 -18.03 6.76 10.72
CA ILE A 116 -17.75 7.49 9.48
C ILE A 116 -18.14 8.97 9.55
N LEU A 117 -19.25 9.29 10.23
CA LEU A 117 -19.71 10.67 10.42
C LEU A 117 -18.78 11.47 11.34
N HIS A 118 -18.28 10.85 12.42
CA HIS A 118 -17.29 11.47 13.30
C HIS A 118 -15.98 11.73 12.56
N LEU A 119 -15.51 10.76 11.75
CA LEU A 119 -14.32 10.91 10.92
C LEU A 119 -14.50 11.99 9.85
N ALA A 120 -15.68 12.05 9.20
CA ALA A 120 -16.00 13.08 8.23
C ALA A 120 -16.05 14.48 8.88
N GLY A 121 -16.62 14.58 10.09
CA GLY A 121 -16.61 15.81 10.88
C GLY A 121 -15.20 16.27 11.25
N ALA A 122 -14.34 15.36 11.72
CA ALA A 122 -12.93 15.67 12.00
C ALA A 122 -12.17 16.11 10.74
N CYS A 123 -12.43 15.45 9.60
CA CYS A 123 -11.88 15.84 8.30
C CYS A 123 -12.34 17.24 7.88
N ALA A 124 -13.64 17.55 7.98
CA ALA A 124 -14.18 18.87 7.66
C ALA A 124 -13.61 19.96 8.56
N ALA A 125 -13.53 19.72 9.88
CA ALA A 125 -12.94 20.65 10.84
C ALA A 125 -11.45 20.91 10.53
N HIS A 126 -10.68 19.84 10.28
CA HIS A 126 -9.28 19.95 9.85
C HIS A 126 -9.14 20.81 8.59
N LEU A 127 -9.92 20.53 7.55
CA LEU A 127 -9.83 21.23 6.27
C LEU A 127 -10.26 22.70 6.38
N ALA A 128 -11.30 23.00 7.17
CA ALA A 128 -11.73 24.37 7.43
C ALA A 128 -10.63 25.18 8.12
N LEU A 129 -10.05 24.64 9.20
CA LEU A 129 -8.97 25.30 9.94
C LEU A 129 -7.69 25.40 9.10
N SER A 130 -7.33 24.35 8.35
CA SER A 130 -6.19 24.34 7.41
C SER A 130 -6.36 25.42 6.33
N THR A 131 -7.57 25.61 5.82
CA THR A 131 -7.88 26.66 4.83
C THR A 131 -7.74 28.05 5.43
N VAL A 132 -8.19 28.26 6.67
CA VAL A 132 -8.00 29.54 7.38
C VAL A 132 -6.51 29.83 7.52
N VAL A 133 -5.72 28.87 8.03
CA VAL A 133 -4.26 29.03 8.18
C VAL A 133 -3.56 29.33 6.86
N ARG A 134 -4.01 28.77 5.73
CA ARG A 134 -3.40 29.07 4.41
C ARG A 134 -3.75 30.45 3.86
N ARG A 135 -4.86 31.03 4.29
CA ARG A 135 -5.35 32.32 3.80
C ARG A 135 -4.93 33.49 4.68
N LEU A 136 -4.56 33.22 5.93
CA LEU A 136 -4.06 34.25 6.83
C LEU A 136 -2.71 34.78 6.32
N PRO A 137 -2.53 36.12 6.24
CA PRO A 137 -1.26 36.70 5.87
C PRO A 137 -0.28 36.55 7.04
N PHE A 138 0.80 35.80 6.85
CA PHE A 138 1.89 35.76 7.80
C PHE A 138 3.07 36.60 7.30
N PRO A 139 3.96 37.06 8.20
CA PRO A 139 5.22 37.66 7.79
C PRO A 139 6.04 36.70 6.90
N LYS A 140 6.68 37.23 5.85
CA LYS A 140 7.48 36.44 4.88
C LYS A 140 8.53 35.52 5.53
N HIS A 141 9.05 35.88 6.70
CA HIS A 141 10.02 35.07 7.44
C HIS A 141 9.41 33.85 8.16
N LEU A 142 8.08 33.86 8.39
CA LEU A 142 7.30 32.73 8.89
C LEU A 142 6.64 31.94 7.76
N ASP A 143 6.33 32.58 6.64
CA ASP A 143 5.84 31.89 5.43
C ASP A 143 6.91 31.05 4.74
N ALA A 144 8.19 31.33 4.99
CA ALA A 144 9.27 30.49 4.50
C ALA A 144 9.15 29.06 5.07
N PRO A 145 9.34 28.02 4.25
CA PRO A 145 9.21 26.65 4.73
C PRO A 145 10.25 26.34 5.80
N GLY A 146 9.78 26.00 6.99
CA GLY A 146 10.61 25.71 8.16
C GLY A 146 9.77 25.31 9.37
N PRO A 147 10.41 25.04 10.52
CA PRO A 147 9.73 24.58 11.74
C PRO A 147 8.70 25.58 12.29
N ARG A 148 8.81 26.86 11.91
CA ARG A 148 7.84 27.91 12.29
C ARG A 148 6.80 28.20 11.21
N SER A 149 6.77 27.40 10.14
CA SER A 149 5.78 27.60 9.09
C SER A 149 4.37 27.39 9.67
N PRO A 150 3.42 28.31 9.43
CA PRO A 150 2.07 28.24 9.98
C PRO A 150 1.39 26.89 9.73
N ARG A 151 1.63 26.30 8.55
CA ARG A 151 1.09 24.99 8.17
C ARG A 151 1.64 23.85 9.03
N VAL A 152 2.93 23.83 9.33
CA VAL A 152 3.54 22.81 10.19
C VAL A 152 3.04 22.97 11.63
N VAL A 153 3.02 24.20 12.15
CA VAL A 153 2.52 24.48 13.50
C VAL A 153 1.05 24.08 13.64
N PHE A 154 0.22 24.40 12.64
CA PHE A 154 -1.17 23.96 12.58
C PHE A 154 -1.29 22.43 12.61
N ASN A 155 -0.51 21.71 11.80
CA ASN A 155 -0.54 20.25 11.78
C ASN A 155 -0.17 19.67 13.15
N VAL A 156 0.85 20.22 13.83
CA VAL A 156 1.23 19.77 15.19
C VAL A 156 0.08 20.01 16.18
N ALA A 157 -0.48 21.22 16.19
CA ALA A 157 -1.54 21.61 17.12
C ALA A 157 -2.82 20.77 16.90
N PHE A 158 -3.26 20.65 15.65
CA PHE A 158 -4.42 19.83 15.31
C PHE A 158 -4.20 18.37 15.66
N SER A 159 -3.04 17.80 15.30
CA SER A 159 -2.74 16.41 15.60
C SER A 159 -2.65 16.15 17.10
N ALA A 160 -2.19 17.10 17.91
CA ALA A 160 -2.20 16.95 19.37
C ALA A 160 -3.62 16.82 19.94
N VAL A 161 -4.54 17.68 19.49
CA VAL A 161 -5.96 17.59 19.87
C VAL A 161 -6.58 16.29 19.34
N PHE A 162 -6.29 15.94 18.10
CA PHE A 162 -6.79 14.71 17.47
C PHE A 162 -6.32 13.45 18.22
N LEU A 163 -5.05 13.37 18.60
CA LEU A 163 -4.50 12.26 19.38
C LEU A 163 -5.10 12.21 20.79
N TRP A 164 -5.32 13.35 21.43
CA TRP A 164 -5.98 13.40 22.74
C TRP A 164 -7.41 12.87 22.67
N VAL A 165 -8.19 13.23 21.64
CA VAL A 165 -9.55 12.69 21.44
C VAL A 165 -9.50 11.18 21.19
N LEU A 166 -8.60 10.73 20.32
CA LEU A 166 -8.51 9.31 19.97
C LEU A 166 -7.99 8.45 21.12
N TYR A 167 -6.95 8.87 21.83
CA TYR A 167 -6.20 8.00 22.74
C TYR A 167 -6.20 8.47 24.19
N GLY A 168 -6.74 9.66 24.48
CA GLY A 168 -6.71 10.25 25.81
C GLY A 168 -5.29 10.33 26.34
N THR A 169 -5.09 9.92 27.59
CA THR A 169 -3.78 9.89 28.24
C THR A 169 -2.78 8.93 27.60
N ASN A 170 -3.22 7.94 26.82
CA ASN A 170 -2.30 7.07 26.09
C ASN A 170 -1.49 7.83 25.03
N CYS A 171 -1.91 9.05 24.63
CA CYS A 171 -1.08 9.89 23.76
C CYS A 171 0.29 10.20 24.37
N ILE A 172 0.42 10.18 25.71
CA ILE A 172 1.70 10.36 26.41
C ILE A 172 2.69 9.26 26.00
N ARG A 173 2.25 8.00 25.90
CA ARG A 173 3.09 6.88 25.44
C ARG A 173 3.55 7.09 24.00
N VAL A 174 2.60 7.46 23.14
CA VAL A 174 2.88 7.79 21.73
C VAL A 174 3.95 8.88 21.62
N TYR A 175 3.81 9.98 22.35
CA TYR A 175 4.81 11.06 22.33
C TYR A 175 6.15 10.64 22.93
N ALA A 176 6.17 9.85 24.00
CA ALA A 176 7.41 9.33 24.58
C ALA A 176 8.20 8.48 23.57
N GLU A 177 7.52 7.63 22.81
CA GLU A 177 8.12 6.81 21.76
C GLU A 177 8.65 7.63 20.59
N LEU A 178 7.91 8.65 20.16
CA LEU A 178 8.35 9.61 19.15
C LEU A 178 9.61 10.35 19.61
N VAL A 179 9.65 10.81 20.86
CA VAL A 179 10.82 11.50 21.43
C VAL A 179 12.03 10.56 21.49
N ALA A 180 11.85 9.32 21.97
CA ALA A 180 12.92 8.32 22.02
C ALA A 180 13.49 8.02 20.63
N ASN A 181 12.63 7.88 19.63
CA ASN A 181 13.05 7.65 18.25
C ASN A 181 13.75 8.88 17.63
N TYR A 182 13.26 10.09 17.90
CA TYR A 182 13.91 11.33 17.45
C TYR A 182 15.28 11.55 18.09
N ALA A 183 15.46 11.14 19.35
CA ALA A 183 16.75 11.22 20.04
C ALA A 183 17.84 10.42 19.29
N ILE A 184 17.49 9.25 18.72
CA ILE A 184 18.40 8.47 17.86
C ILE A 184 18.79 9.30 16.63
N ALA A 185 17.81 9.91 15.95
CA ALA A 185 18.04 10.75 14.77
C ALA A 185 19.01 11.90 15.08
N ARG A 186 18.81 12.56 16.23
CA ARG A 186 19.59 13.73 16.65
C ARG A 186 21.01 13.39 17.06
N THR A 187 21.21 12.27 17.75
CA THR A 187 22.50 11.84 18.30
C THR A 187 23.36 11.12 17.27
N CYS A 188 22.75 10.24 16.47
CA CYS A 188 23.50 9.39 15.54
C CYS A 188 23.66 10.02 14.15
N ARG A 189 22.73 10.88 13.69
CA ARG A 189 22.73 11.58 12.37
C ARG A 189 23.37 10.75 11.23
N ALA A 190 24.63 11.06 10.89
CA ALA A 190 25.38 10.48 9.78
C ALA A 190 26.02 9.11 10.08
N SER A 191 26.01 8.66 11.33
CA SER A 191 26.56 7.37 11.75
C SER A 191 25.69 6.20 11.28
N ARG A 192 26.35 5.10 10.91
CA ARG A 192 25.67 3.81 10.61
C ARG A 192 24.87 3.27 11.81
N ARG A 193 25.14 3.76 13.03
CA ARG A 193 24.34 3.44 14.22
C ARG A 193 22.91 3.97 14.12
N ASN A 194 22.66 5.04 13.36
CA ASN A 194 21.33 5.63 13.22
C ASN A 194 20.30 4.62 12.66
N PRO A 195 20.46 4.04 11.45
CA PRO A 195 19.52 3.06 10.94
C PRO A 195 19.44 1.81 11.82
N ILE A 196 20.56 1.32 12.37
CA ILE A 196 20.59 0.11 13.21
C ILE A 196 19.76 0.30 14.49
N LEU A 197 20.01 1.35 15.26
CA LEU A 197 19.29 1.63 16.49
C LEU A 197 17.83 1.99 16.22
N THR A 198 17.55 2.66 15.11
CA THR A 198 16.17 2.97 14.70
C THR A 198 15.37 1.69 14.45
N TRP A 199 15.92 0.75 13.68
CA TRP A 199 15.26 -0.53 13.43
C TRP A 199 15.12 -1.37 14.71
N ALA A 200 16.17 -1.42 15.54
CA ALA A 200 16.12 -2.13 16.82
C ALA A 200 15.04 -1.58 17.75
N LEU A 201 14.96 -0.25 17.90
CA LEU A 201 13.91 0.40 18.69
C LEU A 201 12.53 0.12 18.11
N ASN A 202 12.32 0.27 16.80
CA ASN A 202 11.00 0.06 16.19
C ASN A 202 10.53 -1.39 16.31
N LEU A 203 11.42 -2.39 16.15
CA LEU A 203 11.07 -3.79 16.36
C LEU A 203 10.73 -4.07 17.83
N PHE A 204 11.46 -3.46 18.77
CA PHE A 204 11.16 -3.53 20.19
C PHE A 204 9.80 -2.90 20.52
N LEU A 205 9.52 -1.70 20.01
CA LEU A 205 8.25 -1.01 20.21
C LEU A 205 7.08 -1.76 19.58
N LEU A 206 7.24 -2.31 18.38
CA LEU A 206 6.22 -3.13 17.72
C LEU A 206 5.80 -4.30 18.61
N TYR A 207 6.78 -5.05 19.14
CA TYR A 207 6.52 -6.15 20.07
C TYR A 207 5.95 -5.68 21.41
N GLY A 208 6.56 -4.64 21.99
CA GLY A 208 6.24 -4.17 23.33
C GLY A 208 4.87 -3.51 23.41
N ASN A 209 4.51 -2.69 22.43
CA ASN A 209 3.24 -2.00 22.40
C ASN A 209 2.08 -2.98 22.23
N GLU A 210 2.26 -4.07 21.50
CA GLU A 210 1.22 -5.09 21.40
C GLU A 210 1.08 -5.90 22.70
N ARG A 211 2.16 -6.08 23.47
CA ARG A 211 2.13 -6.82 24.75
C ARG A 211 1.61 -5.98 25.92
N TRP A 212 1.96 -4.70 25.97
CA TRP A 212 1.76 -3.81 27.11
C TRP A 212 1.04 -2.49 26.77
N GLY A 213 0.81 -2.17 25.49
CA GLY A 213 0.26 -0.87 25.08
C GLY A 213 -1.17 -0.63 25.58
N ALA A 214 -1.96 -1.69 25.79
CA ALA A 214 -3.28 -1.62 26.41
C ALA A 214 -3.26 -1.65 27.96
N ALA A 215 -2.11 -1.77 28.61
CA ALA A 215 -2.04 -1.84 30.06
C ALA A 215 -2.48 -0.50 30.70
N PRO A 216 -3.31 -0.51 31.75
CA PRO A 216 -3.63 0.68 32.54
C PRO A 216 -2.37 1.36 33.08
N TRP A 217 -2.39 2.68 33.28
CA TRP A 217 -1.31 3.43 33.90
C TRP A 217 -1.05 3.01 35.35
N ALA A 218 -2.08 2.58 36.09
CA ALA A 218 -1.93 1.99 37.42
C ALA A 218 -0.93 0.82 37.45
N THR A 219 -0.83 0.03 36.37
CA THR A 219 0.13 -1.09 36.30
C THR A 219 1.58 -0.64 36.19
N VAL A 220 1.82 0.61 35.77
CA VAL A 220 3.16 1.22 35.75
C VAL A 220 3.50 1.80 37.12
N SER A 221 2.55 2.50 37.73
CA SER A 221 2.64 3.00 39.10
C SER A 221 1.24 3.39 39.59
N ASP A 222 0.90 3.05 40.83
CA ASP A 222 -0.38 3.44 41.45
C ASP A 222 -0.58 4.96 41.46
N SER A 223 0.50 5.74 41.53
CA SER A 223 0.47 7.22 41.46
C SER A 223 -0.07 7.76 40.13
N LEU A 224 -0.01 6.96 39.05
CA LEU A 224 -0.47 7.32 37.71
C LEU A 224 -1.89 6.82 37.41
N ALA A 225 -2.56 6.16 38.36
CA ALA A 225 -3.90 5.60 38.16
C ALA A 225 -4.93 6.66 37.71
N PHE A 226 -4.75 7.93 38.09
CA PHE A 226 -5.63 9.03 37.64
C PHE A 226 -5.63 9.21 36.11
N LEU A 227 -4.57 8.79 35.41
CA LEU A 227 -4.49 8.85 33.95
C LEU A 227 -5.42 7.82 33.28
N ASP A 228 -5.84 6.78 34.00
CA ASP A 228 -6.77 5.78 33.46
C ASP A 228 -8.22 6.29 33.34
N ASN A 229 -8.53 7.46 33.90
CA ASN A 229 -9.86 8.08 33.81
C ASN A 229 -10.22 8.53 32.38
N ASN A 230 -9.23 8.79 31.52
CA ASN A 230 -9.46 9.16 30.12
C ASN A 230 -8.52 8.41 29.18
N ARG A 231 -8.95 7.26 28.66
CA ARG A 231 -8.17 6.43 27.73
C ARG A 231 -8.51 6.66 26.25
N GLY A 232 -9.29 7.70 25.95
CA GLY A 232 -9.74 8.07 24.62
C GLY A 232 -10.73 7.10 23.99
N MET A 233 -11.16 7.43 22.77
CA MET A 233 -12.11 6.61 21.98
C MET A 233 -11.54 5.26 21.53
N MET A 234 -10.22 5.16 21.37
CA MET A 234 -9.52 3.99 20.85
C MET A 234 -8.38 3.58 21.79
N PRO A 235 -8.67 2.84 22.87
CA PRO A 235 -7.65 2.42 23.84
C PRO A 235 -6.56 1.52 23.25
N ARG A 236 -6.83 0.85 22.12
CA ARG A 236 -5.85 0.03 21.37
C ARG A 236 -5.03 0.86 20.37
N TRP A 237 -4.47 1.97 20.86
CA TRP A 237 -3.71 2.95 20.07
C TRP A 237 -2.52 2.33 19.30
N PHE A 238 -1.93 1.26 19.84
CA PHE A 238 -0.76 0.60 19.26
C PHE A 238 -1.02 -0.02 17.88
N ILE A 239 -2.27 -0.41 17.57
CA ILE A 239 -2.61 -1.01 16.26
C ILE A 239 -2.41 0.00 15.14
N THR A 240 -2.96 1.21 15.32
CA THR A 240 -2.86 2.31 14.36
C THR A 240 -1.47 2.97 14.41
N PHE A 241 -0.79 2.91 15.55
CA PHE A 241 0.58 3.39 15.70
C PHE A 241 1.59 2.63 14.84
N ASN A 242 1.30 1.40 14.40
CA ASN A 242 2.16 0.65 13.48
C ASN A 242 2.46 1.41 12.18
N ILE A 243 1.54 2.25 11.68
CA ILE A 243 1.79 3.13 10.53
C ILE A 243 2.77 4.26 10.89
N THR A 244 2.70 4.77 12.12
CA THR A 244 3.60 5.82 12.62
C THR A 244 5.03 5.29 12.78
N GLN A 245 5.21 4.04 13.20
CA GLN A 245 6.52 3.39 13.25
C GLN A 245 7.22 3.37 11.88
N LEU A 246 6.48 3.09 10.80
CA LEU A 246 7.03 3.16 9.44
C LEU A 246 7.54 4.57 9.11
N ARG A 247 6.84 5.61 9.57
CA ARG A 247 7.26 7.02 9.40
C ARG A 247 8.49 7.36 10.24
N MET A 248 8.56 6.87 11.47
CA MET A 248 9.73 7.02 12.34
C MET A 248 10.99 6.47 11.65
N ILE A 249 10.90 5.26 11.11
CA ILE A 249 11.98 4.65 10.32
C ILE A 249 12.30 5.52 9.10
N SER A 250 11.28 5.94 8.33
CA SER A 250 11.50 6.79 7.15
C SER A 250 12.28 8.06 7.48
N PHE A 251 11.90 8.79 8.53
CA PHE A 251 12.58 10.04 8.91
C PHE A 251 14.05 9.80 9.25
N ASN A 252 14.35 8.84 10.13
CA ASN A 252 15.72 8.61 10.60
C ASN A 252 16.63 8.07 9.48
N VAL A 253 16.10 7.19 8.63
CA VAL A 253 16.84 6.61 7.51
C VAL A 253 17.02 7.63 6.38
N ASP A 254 16.00 8.42 6.06
CA ASP A 254 16.13 9.51 5.07
C ASP A 254 17.13 10.57 5.56
N LEU A 255 17.14 10.90 6.87
CA LEU A 255 18.18 11.76 7.46
C LEU A 255 19.57 11.16 7.27
N PHE A 256 19.75 9.87 7.58
CA PHE A 256 21.04 9.20 7.38
C PHE A 256 21.47 9.27 5.90
N TRP A 257 20.60 8.93 4.95
CA TRP A 257 20.92 8.99 3.53
C TRP A 257 21.20 10.39 3.01
N SER A 258 20.51 11.42 3.53
CA SER A 258 20.78 12.82 3.18
C SER A 258 22.22 13.26 3.48
N THR A 259 22.90 12.56 4.42
CA THR A 259 24.30 12.84 4.78
C THR A 259 25.32 12.06 3.95
N GLN A 260 24.89 11.01 3.25
CA GLN A 260 25.76 10.08 2.52
C GLN A 260 25.69 10.27 0.99
N GLN A 261 24.57 10.79 0.48
CA GLN A 261 24.31 10.88 -0.96
C GLN A 261 24.49 12.30 -1.48
N SER A 262 25.15 12.45 -2.63
CA SER A 262 25.20 13.72 -3.36
C SER A 262 23.85 13.98 -4.03
N VAL A 263 23.18 15.07 -3.66
CA VAL A 263 21.88 15.49 -4.20
C VAL A 263 21.92 15.60 -5.73
N HIS A 264 22.98 16.22 -6.27
CA HIS A 264 23.14 16.42 -7.72
C HIS A 264 23.22 15.09 -8.48
N SER A 265 23.88 14.08 -7.92
CA SER A 265 24.00 12.77 -8.57
C SER A 265 22.67 12.02 -8.68
N LEU A 266 21.80 12.16 -7.67
CA LEU A 266 20.48 11.53 -7.64
C LEU A 266 19.54 12.21 -8.64
N GLU A 267 19.53 13.53 -8.66
CA GLU A 267 18.71 14.31 -9.58
C GLU A 267 19.06 14.00 -11.03
N GLU A 268 20.35 14.01 -11.37
CA GLU A 268 20.81 13.70 -12.72
C GLU A 268 20.44 12.26 -13.14
N THR A 269 20.63 11.28 -12.25
CA THR A 269 20.28 9.88 -12.51
C THR A 269 18.76 9.71 -12.71
N HIS A 270 17.96 10.39 -11.89
CA HIS A 270 16.51 10.33 -11.97
C HIS A 270 15.99 11.01 -13.24
N LEU A 271 16.46 12.21 -13.57
CA LEU A 271 16.04 12.93 -14.77
C LEU A 271 16.46 12.18 -16.06
N ARG A 272 17.58 11.46 -16.06
CA ARG A 272 17.95 10.60 -17.21
C ARG A 272 16.97 9.44 -17.44
N THR A 273 16.30 8.95 -16.40
CA THR A 273 15.46 7.74 -16.45
C THR A 273 13.96 8.04 -16.42
N CYS A 274 13.55 9.13 -15.76
CA CYS A 274 12.14 9.41 -15.51
C CYS A 274 11.50 10.27 -16.61
N ARG A 275 10.60 9.65 -17.37
CA ARG A 275 9.81 10.34 -18.41
C ARG A 275 8.88 11.41 -17.84
N THR A 276 8.29 11.18 -16.67
CA THR A 276 7.32 12.11 -16.07
C THR A 276 7.97 13.44 -15.68
N CYS A 277 9.16 13.38 -15.07
CA CYS A 277 9.91 14.56 -14.67
C CYS A 277 10.52 15.31 -15.86
N ASN A 278 10.76 14.63 -16.99
CA ASN A 278 11.25 15.25 -18.23
C ASN A 278 10.17 15.97 -19.05
N LEU A 279 8.89 15.91 -18.63
CA LEU A 279 7.84 16.67 -19.32
C LEU A 279 8.03 18.18 -19.05
N PRO A 280 7.79 19.06 -20.04
CA PRO A 280 8.03 20.51 -19.95
C PRO A 280 7.13 21.25 -18.93
N ARG A 281 6.34 20.53 -18.14
CA ARG A 281 5.41 21.07 -17.13
C ARG A 281 6.02 21.17 -15.72
N GLY A 282 7.29 20.75 -15.52
CA GLY A 282 7.96 20.84 -14.22
C GLY A 282 7.31 20.00 -13.11
N ILE A 283 6.61 18.91 -13.47
CA ILE A 283 5.90 18.05 -12.51
C ILE A 283 6.89 17.04 -11.93
N MET A 284 7.16 17.15 -10.63
CA MET A 284 7.96 16.15 -9.91
C MET A 284 7.15 14.89 -9.65
N CYS A 285 7.64 13.74 -10.11
CA CYS A 285 6.99 12.47 -9.85
C CYS A 285 7.14 12.03 -8.38
N ASP A 286 6.27 11.13 -7.92
CA ASP A 286 6.30 10.62 -6.54
C ASP A 286 7.64 9.95 -6.16
N ARG A 287 8.26 9.24 -7.11
CA ARG A 287 9.57 8.60 -6.90
C ARG A 287 10.65 9.65 -6.64
N PHE A 288 10.68 10.73 -7.44
CA PHE A 288 11.60 11.85 -7.23
C PHE A 288 11.41 12.47 -5.85
N ARG A 289 10.17 12.83 -5.48
CA ARG A 289 9.86 13.43 -4.17
C ARG A 289 10.27 12.53 -3.00
N THR A 290 10.22 11.22 -3.20
CA THR A 290 10.60 10.23 -2.18
C THR A 290 12.11 10.09 -2.06
N GLU A 291 12.82 10.02 -3.19
CA GLU A 291 14.26 9.79 -3.27
C GLU A 291 15.09 11.05 -3.01
N HIS A 292 14.62 12.20 -3.47
CA HIS A 292 15.30 13.48 -3.30
C HIS A 292 15.32 13.87 -1.81
N PRO A 293 16.51 14.07 -1.20
CA PRO A 293 16.60 14.46 0.20
C PRO A 293 15.88 15.78 0.50
N ALA A 294 15.27 15.89 1.68
CA ALA A 294 14.81 17.18 2.16
C ALA A 294 16.01 18.09 2.50
N ASP A 295 15.75 19.38 2.66
CA ASP A 295 16.78 20.32 3.13
C ASP A 295 17.27 19.88 4.52
N PRO A 296 18.59 19.87 4.79
CA PRO A 296 19.13 19.47 6.10
C PRO A 296 18.48 20.19 7.30
N ARG A 297 17.98 21.41 7.12
CA ARG A 297 17.29 22.21 8.16
C ARG A 297 15.88 21.70 8.47
N ASP A 298 15.27 20.94 7.56
CA ASP A 298 13.94 20.36 7.75
C ASP A 298 13.93 19.16 8.68
N TYR A 299 15.07 18.50 8.87
CA TYR A 299 15.22 17.39 9.81
C TYR A 299 15.31 17.90 11.26
N ASN A 300 14.24 18.54 11.70
CA ASN A 300 14.06 19.10 13.05
C ASN A 300 12.86 18.46 13.75
N PHE A 301 12.76 18.67 15.06
CA PHE A 301 11.75 18.03 15.91
C PHE A 301 10.32 18.41 15.54
N VAL A 302 10.07 19.67 15.18
CA VAL A 302 8.70 20.13 14.88
C VAL A 302 8.18 19.48 13.61
N ASN A 303 8.99 19.47 12.54
CA ASN A 303 8.65 18.78 11.29
C ASN A 303 8.50 17.27 11.50
N TYR A 304 9.35 16.67 12.34
CA TYR A 304 9.25 15.25 12.70
C TYR A 304 7.90 14.92 13.34
N ILE A 305 7.46 15.69 14.34
CA ILE A 305 6.15 15.50 14.96
C ILE A 305 5.03 15.75 13.94
N ALA A 306 5.07 16.87 13.21
CA ALA A 306 4.04 17.19 12.21
C ALA A 306 3.85 16.07 11.17
N TYR A 307 4.95 15.44 10.74
CA TYR A 307 4.94 14.34 9.77
C TYR A 307 4.47 13.00 10.38
N THR A 308 5.05 12.60 11.51
CA THR A 308 4.79 11.29 12.12
C THR A 308 3.33 11.13 12.53
N ILE A 309 2.74 12.17 13.12
CA ILE A 309 1.34 12.18 13.57
C ILE A 309 0.42 12.99 12.65
N TYR A 310 0.79 13.19 11.38
CA TYR A 310 -0.06 13.89 10.40
C TYR A 310 -1.46 13.26 10.31
N ALA A 311 -2.47 13.97 10.83
CA ALA A 311 -3.81 13.42 11.10
C ALA A 311 -4.48 12.74 9.88
N PRO A 312 -4.44 13.31 8.65
CA PRO A 312 -5.08 12.70 7.49
C PRO A 312 -4.58 11.32 7.13
N LEU A 313 -3.35 10.97 7.50
CA LEU A 313 -2.73 9.70 7.16
C LEU A 313 -2.38 8.86 8.40
N PHE A 314 -2.75 9.31 9.60
CA PHE A 314 -2.29 8.72 10.86
C PHE A 314 -2.85 7.31 11.11
N GLN A 315 -4.16 7.12 10.94
CA GLN A 315 -4.81 5.87 11.34
C GLN A 315 -4.58 4.71 10.36
N ALA A 316 -4.67 4.94 9.05
CA ALA A 316 -4.60 3.85 8.06
C ALA A 316 -3.80 4.18 6.78
N GLY A 317 -3.12 5.32 6.70
CA GLY A 317 -2.33 5.70 5.51
C GLY A 317 -3.17 6.25 4.35
N PRO A 318 -2.64 6.42 3.13
CA PRO A 318 -1.37 5.88 2.61
C PRO A 318 -0.08 6.28 3.35
N ILE A 319 0.95 5.45 3.21
CA ILE A 319 2.29 5.72 3.77
C ILE A 319 3.05 6.64 2.82
N SER A 320 3.61 7.73 3.36
CA SER A 320 4.46 8.68 2.62
C SER A 320 5.80 8.77 3.35
N SER A 321 6.90 8.95 2.61
CA SER A 321 8.22 9.22 3.20
C SER A 321 8.30 10.64 3.75
N PHE A 322 9.29 10.91 4.59
CA PHE A 322 9.49 12.26 5.13
C PHE A 322 9.81 13.24 4.01
N ASN A 323 10.70 12.86 3.09
CA ASN A 323 11.09 13.69 1.94
C ASN A 323 9.89 14.04 1.05
N SER A 324 9.04 13.04 0.76
CA SER A 324 7.86 13.24 -0.10
C SER A 324 6.81 14.12 0.58
N TRP A 325 6.59 13.95 1.88
CA TRP A 325 5.69 14.82 2.62
C TRP A 325 6.25 16.25 2.72
N MET A 326 7.50 16.42 3.12
CA MET A 326 8.10 17.74 3.35
C MET A 326 8.18 18.56 2.06
N SER A 327 8.54 17.94 0.92
CA SER A 327 8.55 18.62 -0.38
C SER A 327 7.18 19.20 -0.75
N GLN A 328 6.09 18.51 -0.39
CA GLN A 328 4.72 18.96 -0.64
C GLN A 328 4.22 20.00 0.38
N ILE A 329 4.78 20.02 1.58
CA ILE A 329 4.53 21.11 2.53
C ILE A 329 5.22 22.40 2.08
N ARG A 330 6.47 22.30 1.59
CA ARG A 330 7.22 23.44 1.03
C ARG A 330 6.60 23.97 -0.26
N SER A 331 6.30 23.05 -1.18
CA SER A 331 5.82 23.35 -2.52
C SER A 331 4.61 22.45 -2.81
N PRO A 332 3.39 22.88 -2.43
CA PRO A 332 2.18 22.10 -2.63
C PRO A 332 1.98 21.74 -4.12
N PRO A 333 1.68 20.47 -4.44
CA PRO A 333 1.39 20.08 -5.81
C PRO A 333 0.09 20.74 -6.28
N GLN A 334 0.03 21.10 -7.56
CA GLN A 334 -1.23 21.52 -8.18
C GLN A 334 -2.12 20.29 -8.40
N LEU A 335 -3.06 20.07 -7.48
CA LEU A 335 -4.05 19.00 -7.59
C LEU A 335 -5.29 19.51 -8.34
N PRO A 336 -5.63 18.96 -9.52
CA PRO A 336 -6.80 19.38 -10.25
C PRO A 336 -8.08 19.08 -9.45
N LEU A 337 -8.89 20.12 -9.17
CA LEU A 337 -10.15 19.98 -8.43
C LEU A 337 -11.05 18.89 -9.03
N LYS A 338 -11.16 18.85 -10.36
CA LYS A 338 -11.92 17.81 -11.09
C LYS A 338 -11.47 16.40 -10.71
N SER A 339 -10.16 16.16 -10.61
CA SER A 339 -9.61 14.84 -10.25
C SER A 339 -9.92 14.48 -8.80
N THR A 340 -9.81 15.45 -7.87
CA THR A 340 -10.13 15.25 -6.45
C THR A 340 -11.62 15.02 -6.22
N VAL A 341 -12.50 15.78 -6.88
CA VAL A 341 -13.96 15.58 -6.81
C VAL A 341 -14.35 14.22 -7.38
N LEU A 342 -13.82 13.85 -8.55
CA LEU A 342 -14.08 12.53 -9.14
C LEU A 342 -13.57 11.40 -8.24
N TYR A 343 -12.46 11.61 -7.53
CA TYR A 343 -11.97 10.67 -6.52
C TYR A 343 -12.96 10.52 -5.35
N GLY A 344 -13.51 11.64 -4.86
CA GLY A 344 -14.55 11.64 -3.82
C GLY A 344 -15.83 10.92 -4.25
N VAL A 345 -16.32 11.18 -5.47
CA VAL A 345 -17.48 10.47 -6.03
C VAL A 345 -17.23 8.97 -6.13
N ARG A 346 -16.04 8.57 -6.57
CA ARG A 346 -15.64 7.14 -6.61
C ARG A 346 -15.56 6.51 -5.22
N PHE A 347 -15.11 7.26 -4.21
CA PHE A 347 -15.12 6.80 -2.82
C PHE A 347 -16.56 6.56 -2.34
N VAL A 348 -17.47 7.51 -2.53
CA VAL A 348 -18.89 7.37 -2.17
C VAL A 348 -19.53 6.18 -2.89
N GLY A 349 -19.26 6.02 -4.19
CA GLY A 349 -19.74 4.86 -4.95
C GLY A 349 -19.23 3.53 -4.40
N CYS A 350 -17.95 3.43 -4.01
CA CYS A 350 -17.40 2.24 -3.36
C CYS A 350 -18.05 1.98 -1.98
N TYR A 351 -18.30 3.04 -1.20
CA TYR A 351 -18.95 2.93 0.10
C TYR A 351 -20.39 2.42 -0.03
N LEU A 352 -21.19 3.01 -0.92
CA LEU A 352 -22.56 2.56 -1.19
C LEU A 352 -22.62 1.14 -1.77
N LEU A 353 -21.64 0.76 -2.60
CA LEU A 353 -21.51 -0.62 -3.05
C LEU A 353 -21.28 -1.58 -1.88
N MET A 354 -20.42 -1.21 -0.91
CA MET A 354 -20.23 -2.03 0.29
C MET A 354 -21.51 -2.12 1.12
N GLU A 355 -22.23 -1.01 1.30
CA GLU A 355 -23.53 -1.03 1.98
C GLU A 355 -24.49 -2.02 1.30
N LEU A 356 -24.60 -1.98 -0.03
CA LEU A 356 -25.44 -2.93 -0.78
C LEU A 356 -24.98 -4.38 -0.54
N LEU A 357 -23.67 -4.65 -0.62
CA LEU A 357 -23.13 -6.00 -0.41
C LEU A 357 -23.41 -6.51 1.01
N LEU A 358 -23.24 -5.66 2.03
CA LEU A 358 -23.54 -6.03 3.41
C LEU A 358 -25.01 -6.32 3.68
N HIS A 359 -25.93 -5.81 2.86
CA HIS A 359 -27.36 -6.11 2.96
C HIS A 359 -27.80 -7.32 2.13
N THR A 360 -26.97 -7.78 1.19
CA THR A 360 -27.37 -8.79 0.18
C THR A 360 -26.52 -10.06 0.19
N ILE A 361 -25.29 -10.00 0.71
CA ILE A 361 -24.31 -11.08 0.71
C ILE A 361 -23.69 -11.20 2.12
N TYR A 362 -24.22 -12.12 2.94
CA TYR A 362 -23.86 -12.33 4.35
C TYR A 362 -22.69 -13.32 4.56
N VAL A 363 -21.73 -13.32 3.65
CA VAL A 363 -20.62 -14.29 3.64
C VAL A 363 -19.67 -14.14 4.82
N GLN A 364 -19.58 -12.94 5.43
CA GLN A 364 -18.74 -12.72 6.60
C GLN A 364 -19.36 -13.36 7.84
N ALA A 365 -20.65 -13.15 8.07
CA ALA A 365 -21.39 -13.80 9.15
C ALA A 365 -21.41 -15.33 8.98
N LEU A 366 -21.67 -15.82 7.76
CA LEU A 366 -21.66 -17.25 7.45
C LEU A 366 -20.29 -17.88 7.75
N SER A 367 -19.21 -17.23 7.31
CA SER A 367 -17.84 -17.70 7.55
C SER A 367 -17.47 -17.70 9.03
N ARG A 368 -17.88 -16.66 9.77
CA ARG A 368 -17.61 -16.52 11.21
C ARG A 368 -18.27 -17.62 12.04
N GLU A 369 -19.47 -18.07 11.67
CA GLU A 369 -20.17 -19.18 12.34
C GLU A 369 -19.83 -20.57 11.77
N LYS A 370 -18.85 -20.63 10.84
CA LYS A 370 -18.42 -21.86 10.18
C LYS A 370 -19.61 -22.66 9.62
N ALA A 371 -20.56 -21.97 8.99
CA ALA A 371 -21.81 -22.57 8.50
C ALA A 371 -21.62 -23.24 7.11
N TRP A 372 -20.64 -24.15 7.01
CA TRP A 372 -20.22 -24.83 5.77
C TRP A 372 -21.07 -26.06 5.41
N GLY A 373 -21.83 -26.58 6.38
CA GLY A 373 -22.58 -27.83 6.26
C GLY A 373 -23.54 -27.82 5.07
N GLY A 374 -23.48 -28.88 4.26
CA GLY A 374 -24.36 -29.09 3.11
C GLY A 374 -24.04 -28.22 1.88
N LEU A 375 -23.00 -27.37 1.91
CA LEU A 375 -22.64 -26.53 0.76
C LEU A 375 -21.94 -27.36 -0.33
N SER A 376 -22.30 -27.11 -1.59
CA SER A 376 -21.61 -27.66 -2.75
C SER A 376 -20.20 -27.05 -2.92
N PRO A 377 -19.30 -27.68 -3.72
CA PRO A 377 -17.99 -27.10 -4.03
C PRO A 377 -18.08 -25.67 -4.56
N PHE A 378 -19.03 -25.41 -5.46
CA PHE A 378 -19.28 -24.08 -6.02
C PHE A 378 -19.73 -23.07 -4.95
N GLN A 379 -20.68 -23.44 -4.09
CA GLN A 379 -21.17 -22.57 -3.03
C GLN A 379 -20.07 -22.19 -2.04
N MET A 380 -19.26 -23.16 -1.59
CA MET A 380 -18.12 -22.88 -0.71
C MET A 380 -17.11 -21.95 -1.40
N ALA A 381 -16.80 -22.20 -2.68
CA ALA A 381 -15.92 -21.32 -3.45
C ALA A 381 -16.48 -19.90 -3.56
N MET A 382 -17.81 -19.74 -3.67
CA MET A 382 -18.45 -18.42 -3.69
C MET A 382 -18.38 -17.70 -2.34
N VAL A 383 -18.63 -18.40 -1.22
CA VAL A 383 -18.42 -17.82 0.11
C VAL A 383 -17.00 -17.30 0.24
N GLY A 384 -16.03 -18.12 -0.15
CA GLY A 384 -14.62 -17.76 -0.15
C GLY A 384 -14.28 -16.57 -1.04
N TYR A 385 -14.69 -16.60 -2.31
CA TYR A 385 -14.43 -15.54 -3.28
C TYR A 385 -15.02 -14.20 -2.84
N TRP A 386 -16.27 -14.20 -2.37
CA TRP A 386 -16.93 -12.99 -1.91
C TRP A 386 -16.38 -12.50 -0.57
N GLY A 387 -15.91 -13.40 0.30
CA GLY A 387 -15.15 -13.02 1.49
C GLY A 387 -13.85 -12.29 1.14
N LEU A 388 -13.08 -12.79 0.17
CA LEU A 388 -11.90 -12.08 -0.34
C LEU A 388 -12.26 -10.74 -0.99
N LYS A 389 -13.37 -10.69 -1.75
CA LYS A 389 -13.89 -9.46 -2.37
C LYS A 389 -14.27 -8.42 -1.32
N TYR A 390 -14.90 -8.86 -0.24
CA TYR A 390 -15.25 -8.04 0.92
C TYR A 390 -13.99 -7.45 1.54
N VAL A 391 -12.96 -8.26 1.84
CA VAL A 391 -11.69 -7.79 2.41
C VAL A 391 -11.03 -6.74 1.49
N TRP A 392 -10.99 -6.97 0.18
CA TRP A 392 -10.48 -6.00 -0.78
C TRP A 392 -11.26 -4.68 -0.75
N LEU A 393 -12.60 -4.73 -0.80
CA LEU A 393 -13.45 -3.53 -0.83
C LEU A 393 -13.40 -2.75 0.49
N LYS A 394 -13.35 -3.47 1.63
CA LYS A 394 -13.19 -2.91 2.97
C LYS A 394 -11.94 -2.05 3.06
N LEU A 395 -10.80 -2.62 2.67
CA LEU A 395 -9.52 -1.91 2.74
C LEU A 395 -9.43 -0.79 1.70
N LEU A 396 -9.99 -0.99 0.50
CA LEU A 396 -10.16 0.06 -0.50
C LEU A 396 -10.86 1.28 0.10
N ILE A 397 -12.02 1.10 0.72
CA ILE A 397 -12.82 2.21 1.27
C ILE A 397 -12.05 2.96 2.36
N ILE A 398 -11.49 2.22 3.33
CA ILE A 398 -10.75 2.83 4.45
C ILE A 398 -9.57 3.66 3.92
N TRP A 399 -8.74 3.09 3.04
CA TRP A 399 -7.59 3.81 2.48
C TRP A 399 -7.97 4.97 1.57
N ARG A 400 -9.07 4.83 0.80
CA ARG A 400 -9.57 5.93 -0.03
C ARG A 400 -10.06 7.10 0.79
N PHE A 401 -10.69 6.87 1.94
CA PHE A 401 -11.11 7.94 2.83
C PHE A 401 -9.93 8.79 3.30
N PHE A 402 -8.91 8.17 3.87
CA PHE A 402 -7.72 8.87 4.38
C PHE A 402 -6.88 9.49 3.26
N ARG A 403 -6.79 8.84 2.09
CA ARG A 403 -6.20 9.46 0.89
C ARG A 403 -6.99 10.68 0.43
N LEU A 404 -8.33 10.61 0.39
CA LEU A 404 -9.17 11.76 0.02
C LEU A 404 -8.95 12.93 1.01
N TRP A 405 -8.87 12.64 2.31
CA TRP A 405 -8.54 13.65 3.32
C TRP A 405 -7.20 14.32 3.01
N ALA A 406 -6.14 13.55 2.74
CA ALA A 406 -4.83 14.11 2.39
C ALA A 406 -4.86 14.93 1.08
N LEU A 407 -5.58 14.45 0.06
CA LEU A 407 -5.74 15.19 -1.21
C LEU A 407 -6.46 16.52 -1.02
N LEU A 408 -7.51 16.55 -0.20
CA LEU A 408 -8.23 17.78 0.12
C LEU A 408 -7.35 18.76 0.92
N ASP A 409 -6.43 18.24 1.74
CA ASP A 409 -5.39 19.07 2.36
C ASP A 409 -4.27 19.45 1.38
N GLY A 410 -4.26 18.97 0.13
CA GLY A 410 -3.21 19.32 -0.83
C GLY A 410 -1.91 18.53 -0.63
N VAL A 411 -2.00 17.31 -0.10
CA VAL A 411 -0.91 16.32 -0.08
C VAL A 411 -1.29 15.17 -1.00
N ASP A 412 -0.55 15.02 -2.09
CA ASP A 412 -0.69 13.91 -3.03
C ASP A 412 0.00 12.66 -2.50
N THR A 413 -0.81 11.61 -2.30
CA THR A 413 -0.34 10.31 -1.86
C THR A 413 -0.70 9.22 -2.86
N VAL A 414 -0.01 8.09 -2.77
CA VAL A 414 -0.21 6.93 -3.64
C VAL A 414 -1.56 6.25 -3.35
N GLU A 415 -2.29 5.84 -4.38
CA GLU A 415 -3.47 4.97 -4.25
C GLU A 415 -3.04 3.57 -3.82
N ASN A 416 -3.57 3.07 -2.71
CA ASN A 416 -3.18 1.81 -2.10
C ASN A 416 -3.72 0.61 -2.85
N MET A 417 -4.89 0.74 -3.48
CA MET A 417 -5.53 -0.30 -4.28
C MET A 417 -5.62 0.14 -5.73
N HIS A 418 -4.58 -0.18 -6.49
CA HIS A 418 -4.53 0.25 -7.89
C HIS A 418 -5.57 -0.47 -8.76
N ARG A 419 -5.82 -1.76 -8.47
CA ARG A 419 -6.72 -2.61 -9.25
C ARG A 419 -7.58 -3.47 -8.35
N CYS A 420 -8.69 -3.95 -8.91
CA CYS A 420 -9.51 -4.95 -8.26
C CYS A 420 -8.73 -6.26 -8.10
N MET A 421 -8.93 -6.99 -7.00
CA MET A 421 -8.36 -8.33 -6.83
C MET A 421 -8.66 -9.25 -8.01
N SER A 422 -9.87 -9.15 -8.59
CA SER A 422 -10.31 -9.92 -9.75
C SER A 422 -9.71 -9.45 -11.09
N ASN A 423 -8.82 -8.45 -11.08
CA ASN A 423 -8.07 -7.94 -12.23
C ASN A 423 -6.56 -8.03 -11.97
N ASN A 424 -6.12 -9.18 -11.43
CA ASN A 424 -4.72 -9.52 -11.24
C ASN A 424 -4.49 -11.01 -11.53
N TYR A 425 -3.71 -11.31 -12.57
CA TYR A 425 -3.29 -12.68 -12.93
C TYR A 425 -1.87 -13.02 -12.47
N SER A 426 -1.09 -12.00 -12.08
CA SER A 426 0.28 -12.13 -11.60
C SER A 426 0.28 -11.97 -10.08
N ALA A 427 0.89 -12.90 -9.36
CA ALA A 427 0.99 -12.82 -7.91
C ALA A 427 1.97 -11.71 -7.51
N GLN A 428 3.07 -11.53 -8.25
CA GLN A 428 3.96 -10.37 -8.08
C GLN A 428 3.24 -9.04 -8.36
N GLY A 429 2.47 -8.98 -9.46
CA GLY A 429 1.68 -7.81 -9.82
C GLY A 429 0.62 -7.48 -8.76
N PHE A 430 -0.02 -8.51 -8.20
CA PHE A 430 -0.95 -8.36 -7.08
C PHE A 430 -0.27 -7.71 -5.88
N TRP A 431 0.88 -8.21 -5.40
CA TRP A 431 1.57 -7.65 -4.24
C TRP A 431 2.15 -6.24 -4.47
N ARG A 432 2.52 -5.90 -5.71
CA ARG A 432 2.91 -4.52 -6.06
C ARG A 432 1.71 -3.57 -6.09
N GLY A 433 0.54 -4.07 -6.49
CA GLY A 433 -0.70 -3.30 -6.58
C GLY A 433 -1.53 -3.26 -5.29
N TRP A 434 -1.30 -4.21 -4.38
CA TRP A 434 -1.94 -4.34 -3.08
C TRP A 434 -1.15 -3.57 -2.02
N HIS A 435 -1.84 -2.72 -1.25
CA HIS A 435 -1.27 -1.83 -0.25
C HIS A 435 -0.03 -1.10 -0.79
N ARG A 436 -0.17 -0.50 -1.99
CA ARG A 436 0.94 -0.02 -2.82
C ARG A 436 1.91 0.91 -2.09
N SER A 437 1.42 1.80 -1.22
CA SER A 437 2.30 2.68 -0.44
C SER A 437 3.19 1.91 0.54
N TYR A 438 2.67 0.84 1.16
CA TYR A 438 3.44 -0.05 2.02
C TYR A 438 4.45 -0.87 1.22
N ASN A 439 4.04 -1.42 0.07
CA ASN A 439 4.97 -2.11 -0.82
C ASN A 439 6.16 -1.22 -1.23
N ARG A 440 5.91 0.03 -1.63
CA ARG A 440 6.95 1.01 -1.94
C ARG A 440 7.86 1.29 -0.74
N TRP A 441 7.27 1.41 0.45
CA TRP A 441 8.01 1.60 1.69
C TRP A 441 8.94 0.40 1.98
N LEU A 442 8.42 -0.83 1.88
CA LEU A 442 9.20 -2.06 2.08
C LEU A 442 10.35 -2.16 1.09
N VAL A 443 10.09 -1.83 -0.18
CA VAL A 443 11.13 -1.84 -1.21
C VAL A 443 12.25 -0.87 -0.86
N ARG A 444 11.91 0.39 -0.52
CA ARG A 444 12.89 1.45 -0.23
C ARG A 444 13.67 1.21 1.07
N TYR A 445 12.98 0.94 2.18
CA TYR A 445 13.59 0.95 3.52
C TYR A 445 14.05 -0.42 4.01
N LEU A 446 13.64 -1.51 3.37
CA LEU A 446 13.99 -2.87 3.78
C LEU A 446 14.65 -3.67 2.64
N TYR A 447 13.97 -3.87 1.51
CA TYR A 447 14.45 -4.75 0.44
C TYR A 447 15.74 -4.25 -0.24
N VAL A 448 15.77 -2.98 -0.67
CA VAL A 448 16.96 -2.39 -1.32
C VAL A 448 18.18 -2.37 -0.38
N PRO A 449 18.06 -1.93 0.89
CA PRO A 449 19.16 -2.01 1.86
C PRO A 449 19.67 -3.43 2.13
N LEU A 450 18.83 -4.46 2.03
CA LEU A 450 19.22 -5.87 2.15
C LEU A 450 19.96 -6.42 0.91
N GLY A 451 20.23 -5.59 -0.10
CA GLY A 451 20.93 -5.97 -1.33
C GLY A 451 20.02 -6.17 -2.54
N GLY A 452 18.71 -5.88 -2.42
CA GLY A 452 17.76 -5.88 -3.52
C GLY A 452 17.78 -7.17 -4.35
N THR A 453 17.76 -7.02 -5.68
CA THR A 453 17.73 -8.15 -6.62
C THR A 453 18.91 -9.10 -6.47
N SER A 454 20.11 -8.60 -6.10
CA SER A 454 21.29 -9.45 -5.87
C SER A 454 21.13 -10.41 -4.70
N ALA A 455 20.33 -10.04 -3.69
CA ALA A 455 20.09 -10.85 -2.50
C ALA A 455 18.64 -11.37 -2.44
N ARG A 456 17.96 -11.53 -3.59
CA ARG A 456 16.52 -11.84 -3.66
C ARG A 456 16.08 -13.02 -2.79
N TYR A 457 16.90 -14.07 -2.68
CA TYR A 457 16.57 -15.28 -1.93
C TYR A 457 16.58 -15.08 -0.40
N ILE A 458 17.30 -14.07 0.09
CA ILE A 458 17.34 -13.69 1.51
C ILE A 458 16.41 -12.50 1.76
N GLY A 459 16.44 -11.51 0.87
CA GLY A 459 15.64 -10.30 0.99
C GLY A 459 14.13 -10.56 0.96
N MET A 460 13.64 -11.46 0.09
CA MET A 460 12.20 -11.70 0.00
C MET A 460 11.62 -12.37 1.25
N PRO A 461 12.20 -13.47 1.79
CA PRO A 461 11.72 -14.05 3.04
C PRO A 461 11.77 -13.07 4.21
N LEU A 462 12.82 -12.25 4.33
CA LEU A 462 12.92 -11.24 5.40
C LEU A 462 11.85 -10.14 5.28
N VAL A 463 11.55 -9.68 4.07
CA VAL A 463 10.47 -8.72 3.82
C VAL A 463 9.12 -9.31 4.23
N PHE A 464 8.82 -10.55 3.80
CA PHE A 464 7.56 -11.20 4.18
C PHE A 464 7.46 -11.53 5.67
N ALA A 465 8.57 -11.90 6.32
CA ALA A 465 8.61 -12.09 7.77
C ALA A 465 8.33 -10.77 8.51
N PHE A 466 8.89 -9.65 8.06
CA PHE A 466 8.57 -8.33 8.62
C PHE A 466 7.11 -7.96 8.38
N VAL A 467 6.56 -8.22 7.19
CA VAL A 467 5.13 -7.99 6.88
C VAL A 467 4.24 -8.77 7.84
N ALA A 468 4.52 -10.06 8.07
CA ALA A 468 3.79 -10.88 9.04
C ALA A 468 3.84 -10.25 10.43
N PHE A 469 5.06 -9.98 10.92
CA PHE A 469 5.30 -9.44 12.26
C PHE A 469 4.67 -8.05 12.47
N TRP A 470 4.63 -7.22 11.43
CA TRP A 470 4.01 -5.88 11.46
C TRP A 470 2.48 -5.94 11.49
N HIS A 471 1.88 -6.96 10.90
CA HIS A 471 0.43 -7.13 10.86
C HIS A 471 -0.14 -7.74 12.15
N ASP A 472 0.42 -8.86 12.61
CA ASP A 472 0.04 -9.52 13.87
C ASP A 472 1.05 -10.63 14.23
N ARG A 473 1.20 -10.90 15.54
CA ARG A 473 2.16 -11.85 16.10
C ARG A 473 1.68 -13.30 16.08
N THR A 474 0.46 -13.60 15.62
CA THR A 474 0.03 -14.98 15.48
C THR A 474 0.96 -15.74 14.51
N MET A 475 1.46 -16.90 14.94
CA MET A 475 2.30 -17.77 14.09
C MET A 475 1.59 -18.21 12.80
N GLN A 476 0.26 -18.06 12.77
CA GLN A 476 -0.60 -18.31 11.61
C GLN A 476 -0.26 -17.36 10.45
N LEU A 477 -0.07 -16.06 10.71
CA LEU A 477 0.28 -15.09 9.66
C LEU A 477 1.72 -15.24 9.18
N LEU A 478 2.62 -15.68 10.07
CA LEU A 478 3.97 -16.02 9.68
C LEU A 478 3.97 -17.23 8.75
N ALA A 479 3.30 -18.32 9.14
CA ALA A 479 3.17 -19.52 8.30
C ALA A 479 2.52 -19.21 6.95
N TRP A 480 1.45 -18.40 6.95
CA TRP A 480 0.82 -17.91 5.73
C TRP A 480 1.78 -17.09 4.85
N SER A 481 2.59 -16.21 5.43
CA SER A 481 3.55 -15.38 4.66
C SER A 481 4.62 -16.24 3.99
N TRP A 482 5.10 -17.28 4.67
CA TRP A 482 6.03 -18.24 4.07
C TRP A 482 5.38 -19.05 2.95
N LEU A 483 4.12 -19.44 3.09
CA LEU A 483 3.36 -20.09 2.02
C LEU A 483 3.26 -19.19 0.77
N ILE A 484 3.00 -17.90 0.96
CA ILE A 484 2.98 -16.92 -0.15
C ILE A 484 4.35 -16.83 -0.83
N VAL A 485 5.45 -16.81 -0.07
CA VAL A 485 6.81 -16.80 -0.65
C VAL A 485 7.01 -18.02 -1.55
N VAL A 486 6.61 -19.21 -1.11
CA VAL A 486 6.67 -20.44 -1.92
C VAL A 486 5.82 -20.29 -3.18
N PHE A 487 4.62 -19.74 -3.08
CA PHE A 487 3.71 -19.56 -4.24
C PHE A 487 4.20 -18.52 -5.25
N LEU A 488 5.09 -17.62 -4.87
CA LEU A 488 5.73 -16.66 -5.79
C LEU A 488 6.91 -17.26 -6.56
N VAL A 489 7.50 -18.36 -6.10
CA VAL A 489 8.66 -19.01 -6.75
C VAL A 489 8.30 -19.53 -8.16
N PRO A 490 7.19 -20.27 -8.39
CA PRO A 490 6.82 -20.75 -9.72
C PRO A 490 6.72 -19.64 -10.76
N GLU A 491 6.07 -18.52 -10.42
CA GLU A 491 5.97 -17.35 -11.31
C GLU A 491 7.37 -16.77 -11.62
N GLY A 492 8.23 -16.66 -10.59
CA GLY A 492 9.58 -16.16 -10.76
C GLY A 492 10.47 -17.06 -11.62
N VAL A 493 10.36 -18.39 -11.47
CA VAL A 493 11.09 -19.38 -12.27
C VAL A 493 10.57 -19.36 -13.71
N ALA A 494 9.26 -19.40 -13.93
CA ALA A 494 8.67 -19.35 -15.26
C ALA A 494 9.07 -18.06 -16.01
N THR A 495 9.03 -16.91 -15.33
CA THR A 495 9.46 -15.64 -15.93
C THR A 495 10.94 -15.64 -16.31
N TRP A 496 11.78 -16.33 -15.55
CA TRP A 496 13.20 -16.48 -15.86
C TRP A 496 13.46 -17.45 -17.02
N VAL A 497 12.82 -18.63 -17.02
CA VAL A 497 12.93 -19.65 -18.07
C VAL A 497 12.45 -19.11 -19.42
N PHE A 498 11.31 -18.41 -19.44
CA PHE A 498 10.69 -17.89 -20.66
C PHE A 498 11.03 -16.42 -20.93
N ARG A 499 12.19 -15.93 -20.46
CA ARG A 499 12.63 -14.55 -20.68
C ARG A 499 12.95 -14.24 -22.15
N ASP A 500 13.40 -15.24 -22.89
CA ASP A 500 13.87 -15.09 -24.28
C ASP A 500 12.71 -14.70 -25.23
N LYS A 501 13.00 -13.78 -26.17
CA LYS A 501 12.02 -13.23 -27.12
C LYS A 501 11.46 -14.28 -28.06
N LYS A 502 12.20 -15.37 -28.33
CA LYS A 502 11.75 -16.48 -29.20
C LYS A 502 10.45 -17.15 -28.74
N TRP A 503 10.18 -17.14 -27.43
CA TRP A 503 8.95 -17.70 -26.87
C TRP A 503 7.80 -16.72 -27.08
N ARG A 504 8.06 -15.43 -26.85
CA ARG A 504 7.07 -14.34 -26.90
C ARG A 504 6.50 -14.12 -28.30
N SER A 505 7.26 -14.45 -29.34
CA SER A 505 6.77 -14.37 -30.73
C SER A 505 5.82 -15.49 -31.13
N GLN A 506 5.64 -16.52 -30.30
CA GLN A 506 4.78 -17.66 -30.63
C GLN A 506 3.32 -17.40 -30.23
N TRP A 507 2.39 -17.71 -31.13
CA TRP A 507 0.95 -17.50 -30.91
C TRP A 507 0.40 -18.21 -29.66
N TRP A 508 0.92 -19.40 -29.36
CA TRP A 508 0.47 -20.24 -28.24
C TRP A 508 1.00 -19.76 -26.88
N PHE A 509 2.07 -18.96 -26.88
CA PHE A 509 2.75 -18.56 -25.65
C PHE A 509 1.85 -17.73 -24.73
N ARG A 510 0.99 -16.89 -25.31
CA ARG A 510 -0.06 -16.17 -24.55
C ARG A 510 -0.98 -17.13 -23.80
N HIS A 511 -1.37 -18.25 -24.40
CA HIS A 511 -2.24 -19.23 -23.76
C HIS A 511 -1.50 -19.99 -22.65
N LEU A 512 -0.22 -20.30 -22.83
CA LEU A 512 0.61 -20.84 -21.75
C LEU A 512 0.71 -19.85 -20.57
N CYS A 513 0.96 -18.57 -20.85
CA CYS A 513 0.97 -17.53 -19.82
C CYS A 513 -0.39 -17.40 -19.11
N ALA A 514 -1.50 -17.56 -19.86
CA ALA A 514 -2.83 -17.53 -19.27
C ALA A 514 -3.06 -18.72 -18.32
N CYS A 515 -2.64 -19.94 -18.70
CA CYS A 515 -2.65 -21.09 -17.79
C CYS A 515 -1.83 -20.81 -16.52
N GLY A 516 -0.63 -20.24 -16.66
CA GLY A 516 0.17 -19.80 -15.50
C GLY A 516 -0.55 -18.76 -14.64
N GLY A 517 -1.26 -17.81 -15.26
CA GLY A 517 -2.09 -16.83 -14.57
C GLY A 517 -3.25 -17.47 -13.79
N VAL A 518 -3.90 -18.49 -14.35
CA VAL A 518 -4.95 -19.25 -13.64
C VAL A 518 -4.37 -19.94 -12.41
N ILE A 519 -3.23 -20.61 -12.55
CA ILE A 519 -2.54 -21.27 -11.42
C ILE A 519 -2.20 -20.23 -10.34
N ASN A 520 -1.67 -19.06 -10.71
CA ASN A 520 -1.40 -17.98 -9.76
C ASN A 520 -2.65 -17.52 -9.01
N ILE A 521 -3.77 -17.32 -9.73
CA ILE A 521 -5.04 -16.92 -9.12
C ILE A 521 -5.52 -17.99 -8.13
N LEU A 522 -5.49 -19.27 -8.53
CA LEU A 522 -5.92 -20.38 -7.68
C LEU A 522 -5.05 -20.53 -6.43
N MET A 523 -3.71 -20.44 -6.57
CA MET A 523 -2.79 -20.47 -5.43
C MET A 523 -3.02 -19.30 -4.47
N MET A 524 -3.19 -18.08 -5.01
CA MET A 524 -3.47 -16.90 -4.21
C MET A 524 -4.83 -16.97 -3.53
N MET A 525 -5.86 -17.47 -4.20
CA MET A 525 -7.18 -17.72 -3.59
C MET A 525 -7.04 -18.75 -2.47
N ALA A 526 -6.42 -19.90 -2.72
CA ALA A 526 -6.23 -20.95 -1.71
C ALA A 526 -5.50 -20.43 -0.46
N ALA A 527 -4.36 -19.74 -0.62
CA ALA A 527 -3.61 -19.17 0.51
C ALA A 527 -4.47 -18.21 1.35
N ASN A 528 -5.20 -17.31 0.68
CA ASN A 528 -5.97 -16.28 1.37
C ASN A 528 -7.30 -16.80 1.94
N LEU A 529 -7.87 -17.87 1.37
CA LEU A 529 -9.03 -18.56 1.94
C LEU A 529 -8.69 -19.21 3.27
N VAL A 530 -7.56 -19.92 3.33
CA VAL A 530 -7.05 -20.52 4.58
C VAL A 530 -6.75 -19.43 5.61
N GLY A 531 -6.09 -18.34 5.19
CA GLY A 531 -5.63 -17.30 6.11
C GLY A 531 -6.72 -16.35 6.63
N PHE A 532 -7.73 -16.00 5.81
CA PHE A 532 -8.61 -14.86 6.12
C PHE A 532 -10.12 -15.13 5.98
N ALA A 533 -10.56 -16.22 5.36
CA ALA A 533 -11.99 -16.44 5.09
C ALA A 533 -12.54 -17.71 5.75
N VAL A 534 -12.00 -18.87 5.39
CA VAL A 534 -12.60 -20.18 5.70
C VAL A 534 -11.83 -20.92 6.81
N GLY A 535 -10.56 -20.62 7.00
CA GLY A 535 -9.69 -21.31 7.95
C GLY A 535 -9.26 -22.70 7.47
N VAL A 536 -8.46 -23.39 8.28
CA VAL A 536 -7.93 -24.74 7.95
C VAL A 536 -9.06 -25.77 7.83
N ASP A 537 -10.06 -25.70 8.71
CA ASP A 537 -11.17 -26.67 8.75
C ASP A 537 -11.98 -26.65 7.46
N GLY A 538 -12.48 -25.49 7.04
CA GLY A 538 -13.27 -25.42 5.81
C GLY A 538 -12.40 -25.52 4.55
N ALA A 539 -11.10 -25.20 4.61
CA ALA A 539 -10.19 -25.50 3.51
C ALA A 539 -10.01 -27.01 3.30
N ARG A 540 -9.93 -27.79 4.39
CA ARG A 540 -9.91 -29.25 4.34
C ARG A 540 -11.20 -29.79 3.73
N GLU A 541 -12.37 -29.34 4.18
CA GLU A 541 -13.66 -29.73 3.58
C GLU A 541 -13.74 -29.38 2.09
N MET A 542 -13.20 -28.22 1.69
CA MET A 542 -13.14 -27.80 0.29
C MET A 542 -12.25 -28.72 -0.53
N VAL A 543 -11.07 -29.10 -0.03
CA VAL A 543 -10.15 -30.02 -0.70
C VAL A 543 -10.78 -31.41 -0.85
N GLU A 544 -11.37 -31.95 0.23
CA GLU A 544 -12.05 -33.26 0.20
C GLU A 544 -13.18 -33.29 -0.85
N LYS A 545 -13.97 -32.22 -0.94
CA LYS A 545 -15.04 -32.09 -1.94
C LYS A 545 -14.54 -31.83 -3.36
N ILE A 546 -13.37 -31.22 -3.54
CA ILE A 546 -12.74 -31.02 -4.85
C ILE A 546 -12.35 -32.37 -5.50
N PHE A 547 -11.96 -33.37 -4.70
CA PHE A 547 -11.62 -34.71 -5.20
C PHE A 547 -12.84 -35.61 -5.49
N SER A 548 -14.06 -35.09 -5.33
CA SER A 548 -15.28 -35.77 -5.77
C SER A 548 -15.52 -35.60 -7.28
N GLY A 549 -16.41 -36.42 -7.88
CA GLY A 549 -16.79 -36.28 -9.29
C GLY A 549 -17.38 -34.90 -9.64
N GLU A 550 -18.21 -34.35 -8.75
CA GLU A 550 -18.72 -32.97 -8.88
C GLU A 550 -17.60 -31.94 -8.73
N GLY A 551 -16.63 -32.20 -7.85
CA GLY A 551 -15.45 -31.37 -7.65
C GLY A 551 -14.56 -31.28 -8.89
N ALA A 552 -14.38 -32.38 -9.62
CA ALA A 552 -13.63 -32.41 -10.87
C ALA A 552 -14.27 -31.54 -11.96
N VAL A 553 -15.60 -31.65 -12.14
CA VAL A 553 -16.35 -30.79 -13.08
C VAL A 553 -16.22 -29.32 -12.68
N PHE A 554 -16.39 -29.03 -11.39
CA PHE A 554 -16.20 -27.67 -10.86
C PHE A 554 -14.81 -27.11 -11.14
N LEU A 555 -13.74 -27.91 -10.97
CA LEU A 555 -12.38 -27.48 -11.27
C LEU A 555 -12.17 -27.15 -12.75
N VAL A 556 -12.67 -28.00 -13.66
CA VAL A 556 -12.55 -27.76 -15.10
C VAL A 556 -13.26 -26.47 -15.52
N VAL A 557 -14.50 -26.28 -15.05
CA VAL A 557 -15.28 -25.06 -15.32
C VAL A 557 -14.60 -23.83 -14.71
N THR A 558 -14.09 -23.94 -13.49
CA THR A 558 -13.37 -22.85 -12.82
C THR A 558 -12.10 -22.48 -13.58
N PHE A 559 -11.31 -23.47 -14.01
CA PHE A 559 -10.10 -23.24 -14.77
C PHE A 559 -10.40 -22.55 -16.10
N ALA A 560 -11.40 -23.03 -16.85
CA ALA A 560 -11.83 -22.41 -18.10
C ALA A 560 -12.33 -20.97 -17.91
N SER A 561 -13.12 -20.74 -16.86
CA SER A 561 -13.65 -19.40 -16.53
C SER A 561 -12.54 -18.43 -16.14
N LEU A 562 -11.60 -18.86 -15.30
CA LEU A 562 -10.44 -18.05 -14.92
C LEU A 562 -9.52 -17.83 -16.12
N PHE A 563 -9.37 -18.81 -17.01
CA PHE A 563 -8.58 -18.65 -18.23
C PHE A 563 -9.14 -17.54 -19.11
N ALA A 564 -10.46 -17.56 -19.36
CA ALA A 564 -11.14 -16.48 -20.09
C ALA A 564 -10.95 -15.12 -19.39
N ALA A 565 -11.04 -15.08 -18.06
CA ALA A 565 -10.79 -13.86 -17.29
C ALA A 565 -9.35 -13.36 -17.45
N VAL A 566 -8.34 -14.24 -17.40
CA VAL A 566 -6.93 -13.88 -17.58
C VAL A 566 -6.66 -13.35 -18.99
N GLN A 567 -7.28 -13.93 -20.03
CA GLN A 567 -7.17 -13.42 -21.39
C GLN A 567 -7.74 -12.00 -21.52
N VAL A 568 -8.88 -11.74 -20.89
CA VAL A 568 -9.44 -10.38 -20.81
C VAL A 568 -8.48 -9.45 -20.06
N MET A 569 -7.88 -9.89 -18.95
CA MET A 569 -6.89 -9.08 -18.22
C MET A 569 -5.65 -8.75 -19.07
N PHE A 570 -5.16 -9.69 -19.89
CA PHE A 570 -4.07 -9.42 -20.83
C PHE A 570 -4.44 -8.31 -21.82
N GLU A 571 -5.64 -8.35 -22.38
CA GLU A 571 -6.07 -7.33 -23.33
C GLU A 571 -6.35 -5.97 -22.68
N ILE A 572 -6.77 -5.95 -21.40
CA ILE A 572 -6.80 -4.72 -20.61
C ILE A 572 -5.39 -4.12 -20.51
N ARG A 573 -4.36 -4.94 -20.19
CA ARG A 573 -2.96 -4.47 -20.12
C ARG A 573 -2.45 -3.97 -21.47
N ASN A 574 -2.74 -4.69 -22.57
CA ASN A 574 -2.43 -4.24 -23.92
C ASN A 574 -3.11 -2.89 -24.23
N SER A 575 -4.37 -2.73 -23.82
CA SER A 575 -5.12 -1.49 -24.04
C SER A 575 -4.55 -0.32 -23.25
N GLU A 576 -4.06 -0.55 -22.03
CA GLU A 576 -3.38 0.45 -21.22
C GLU A 576 -2.05 0.86 -21.88
N ALA A 577 -1.22 -0.12 -22.26
CA ALA A 577 0.04 0.12 -22.96
C ALA A 577 -0.16 0.89 -24.28
N ARG A 578 -1.22 0.56 -25.05
CA ARG A 578 -1.58 1.30 -26.27
C ARG A 578 -2.01 2.74 -26.00
N ARG A 579 -2.74 3.00 -24.90
CA ARG A 579 -3.13 4.37 -24.52
C ARG A 579 -1.91 5.20 -24.13
N ASP A 580 -1.03 4.63 -23.31
CA ASP A 580 0.19 5.29 -22.85
C ASP A 580 1.15 5.57 -24.02
N ASN A 581 1.16 4.70 -25.04
CA ASN A 581 1.90 4.90 -26.30
C ASN A 581 1.19 5.85 -27.28
N GLY A 582 -0.15 5.90 -27.29
CA GLY A 582 -0.95 6.77 -28.17
C GLY A 582 -0.96 8.24 -27.74
N THR A 583 -0.73 8.53 -26.45
CA THR A 583 -0.43 9.88 -25.95
C THR A 583 0.98 10.39 -26.31
N ARG A 584 1.73 9.67 -27.17
CA ARG A 584 3.08 10.03 -27.64
C ARG A 584 3.13 10.83 -28.95
N TYR A 585 2.01 11.37 -29.44
CA TYR A 585 1.98 12.21 -30.64
C TYR A 585 1.33 13.56 -30.37
#